data_AF-A0A059JHY0-F1
#
_entry.id   AF-A0A059JHY0-F1
#
_cell.length_a   1.000
_cell.length_b   1.000
_cell.length_c   1.000
_cell.angle_alpha   90.00
_cell.angle_beta   90.00
_cell.angle_gamma   90.00
#
_symmetry.space_group_name_H-M   'P 1'
#
loop_
_entity.id
_entity.type
_entity.pdbx_description
1 polymer ?
#
loop_
_entity_poly.entity_id
_entity_poly.type
_entity_poly.pdbx_seq_one_letter_code
_entity_poly.pdbx_strand_id
1 'polypeptide(L)' 'MYRIRRAVQCSVEHQLLPEKDQTKPEEDVRYLSPIIEAIKREDAERVELDSLIIKR' A
#
# COMPACT_ATOMS: atom_id res chain seq x y z
N MET A 1 5.59 9.27 -4.91
CA MET A 1 5.89 10.52 -4.16
C MET A 1 5.09 11.73 -4.60
N TYR A 2 4.87 11.99 -5.90
CA TYR A 2 4.13 13.16 -6.38
C TYR A 2 2.69 13.31 -5.83
N ARG A 3 1.86 12.26 -5.90
CA ARG A 3 0.45 12.30 -5.43
C ARG A 3 0.31 12.72 -3.96
N ILE A 4 1.19 12.21 -3.10
CA ILE A 4 1.18 12.52 -1.65
C ILE A 4 1.55 13.99 -1.42
N ARG A 5 2.63 14.48 -2.05
CA ARG A 5 3.03 15.89 -1.91
C ARG A 5 1.93 16.84 -2.39
N ARG A 6 1.31 16.53 -3.54
CA ARG A 6 0.17 17.30 -4.07
C ARG A 6 -0.99 17.34 -3.10
N ALA A 7 -1.38 16.20 -2.53
CA ALA A 7 -2.46 16.13 -1.55
C ALA A 7 -2.16 16.95 -0.28
N VAL A 8 -0.93 16.89 0.22
CA VAL A 8 -0.49 17.69 1.36
C VAL A 8 -0.57 19.19 1.04
N GLN A 9 -0.11 19.62 -0.14
CA GLN A 9 -0.18 21.02 -0.55
C GLN A 9 -1.63 21.53 -0.57
N CYS A 10 -2.53 20.79 -1.24
CA CYS A 10 -3.96 21.11 -1.28
C CYS A 10 -4.57 21.20 0.14
N SER A 11 -4.16 20.32 1.04
CA SER A 11 -4.61 20.33 2.43
C SER A 11 -4.14 21.58 3.19
N VAL A 12 -2.91 22.04 2.98
CA VAL A 12 -2.36 23.23 3.62
C VAL A 12 -3.03 24.50 3.10
N GLU A 13 -3.33 24.55 1.81
CA GLU A 13 -4.01 25.68 1.17
C GLU A 13 -5.52 25.72 1.41
N HIS A 14 -6.08 24.68 2.06
CA HIS A 14 -7.53 24.47 2.20
C HIS A 14 -8.28 24.52 0.86
N GLN A 15 -7.62 24.05 -0.21
CA GLN A 15 -8.16 24.03 -1.56
C GLN A 15 -8.30 22.59 -2.07
N LEU A 16 -9.40 22.31 -2.77
CA LEU A 16 -9.61 21.04 -3.43
C LEU A 16 -8.83 20.94 -4.74
N LEU A 17 -8.48 19.71 -5.12
CA LEU A 17 -7.84 19.44 -6.40
C LEU A 17 -8.84 19.66 -7.56
N PRO A 18 -8.44 20.31 -8.67
CA PRO A 18 -9.30 20.50 -9.84
C PRO A 18 -9.88 19.18 -10.37
N GLU A 19 -11.13 19.20 -10.83
CA GLU A 19 -11.87 17.99 -11.26
C GLU A 19 -11.12 17.16 -12.31
N LYS A 20 -10.47 17.81 -13.29
CA LYS A 20 -9.69 17.16 -14.34
C LYS A 20 -8.52 16.31 -13.82
N ASP A 21 -8.03 16.62 -12.61
CA ASP A 21 -6.84 16.02 -12.00
C ASP A 21 -7.20 15.03 -10.87
N GLN A 22 -8.49 14.89 -10.56
CA GLN A 22 -9.01 13.94 -9.58
C GLN A 22 -8.85 12.52 -10.12
N THR A 23 -8.42 11.62 -9.22
CA THR A 23 -8.28 10.19 -9.55
C THR A 23 -9.64 9.65 -9.98
N LYS A 24 -9.69 9.03 -11.15
CA LYS A 24 -10.92 8.41 -11.63
C LYS A 24 -11.17 7.08 -10.91
N PRO A 25 -12.42 6.59 -10.85
CA PRO A 25 -12.73 5.30 -10.23
C PRO A 25 -11.93 4.14 -10.82
N GLU A 26 -11.64 4.18 -12.13
CA GLU A 26 -10.87 3.14 -12.82
C GLU A 26 -9.37 3.17 -12.47
N GLU A 27 -8.88 4.31 -12.00
CA GLU A 27 -7.48 4.52 -11.61
C GLU A 27 -7.23 4.23 -10.12
N ASP A 28 -8.28 4.15 -9.30
CA ASP A 28 -8.20 3.80 -7.88
C ASP A 28 -8.01 2.29 -7.67
N VAL A 29 -6.84 1.81 -8.08
CA VAL A 29 -6.46 0.40 -8.00
C VAL A 29 -5.60 0.11 -6.77
N ARG A 30 -5.72 -1.09 -6.23
CA ARG A 30 -4.94 -1.54 -5.06
C ARG A 30 -3.52 -2.00 -5.44
N TYR A 31 -2.72 -1.09 -5.99
CA TYR A 31 -1.39 -1.41 -6.53
C TYR A 31 -0.37 -1.91 -5.48
N LEU A 32 -0.56 -1.61 -4.18
CA LEU A 32 0.32 -2.10 -3.10
C LEU A 32 -0.15 -3.41 -2.49
N SER A 33 -1.42 -3.79 -2.62
CA SER A 33 -1.96 -4.99 -1.95
C SER A 33 -1.21 -6.28 -2.31
N PRO A 34 -0.88 -6.57 -3.58
CA PRO A 34 -0.15 -7.79 -3.93
C PRO A 34 1.24 -7.89 -3.27
N ILE A 35 1.91 -6.74 -3.10
CA ILE A 35 3.23 -6.66 -2.46
C ILE A 35 3.09 -6.91 -0.95
N ILE A 36 2.08 -6.30 -0.32
CA ILE A 36 1.80 -6.49 1.10
C ILE A 36 1.47 -7.96 1.40
N GLU A 37 0.68 -8.60 0.55
CA GLU A 37 0.34 -10.02 0.68
C GLU A 37 1.57 -10.93 0.53
N ALA A 38 2.47 -10.62 -0.40
CA ALA A 38 3.73 -11.35 -0.55
C ALA A 38 4.60 -11.25 0.72
N ILE A 39 4.74 -10.05 1.28
CA ILE A 39 5.50 -9.83 2.53
C ILE A 39 4.88 -10.60 3.69
N LYS A 40 3.55 -10.54 3.85
CA LYS A 40 2.86 -11.29 4.90
C LYS A 40 3.06 -12.80 4.79
N ARG A 41 3.09 -13.33 3.55
CA ARG A 41 3.34 -14.75 3.31
C ARG A 41 4.77 -15.13 3.70
N GLU A 42 5.76 -14.32 3.31
CA GLU A 42 7.17 -14.53 3.68
C GLU A 42 7.37 -14.49 5.21
N ASP A 43 6.76 -13.51 5.89
CA ASP A 43 6.81 -13.41 7.34
C ASP A 43 6.18 -14.62 8.03
N ALA A 44 5.05 -15.10 7.52
CA ALA A 44 4.36 -16.28 8.05
C ALA A 44 5.20 -17.55 7.84
N GLU A 45 5.77 -17.73 6.65
CA GLU A 45 6.66 -18.84 6.32
C GLU A 45 7.88 -18.87 7.26
N ARG A 46 8.49 -17.71 7.52
CA ARG A 46 9.61 -17.63 8.46
C ARG A 46 9.21 -18.11 9.86
N VAL A 47 8.07 -17.65 10.38
CA VAL A 47 7.59 -18.07 11.71
C VAL A 47 7.30 -19.56 11.76
N GLU A 48 6.71 -20.12 10.70
CA GLU A 48 6.44 -21.55 10.60
C GLU A 48 7.74 -22.37 10.62
N LEU A 49 8.73 -21.98 9.82
CA LEU A 49 10.03 -22.64 9.75
C LEU A 49 10.83 -22.53 11.05
N ASP A 50 10.79 -21.38 11.73
CA ASP A 50 11.48 -21.17 13.01
C ASP A 50 10.89 -22.01 14.15
N SER A 51 9.60 -22.35 14.07
CA SER A 51 8.87 -23.14 15.08
C SER A 51 8.87 -24.65 14.80
N LEU A 52 9.56 -25.09 13.75
CA LEU A 52 9.47 -26.46 13.25
C LEU A 52 10.29 -27.42 14.13
N ILE A 53 9.61 -28.28 14.90
CA ILE A 53 10.23 -29.30 15.75
C ILE A 53 10.41 -30.59 14.94
N ILE A 54 11.66 -30.94 14.64
CA ILE A 54 12.01 -32.20 13.95
C ILE A 54 11.95 -33.35 14.96
N LYS A 55 10.96 -34.25 14.84
CA LYS A 55 10.97 -35.53 15.54
C LYS A 55 11.81 -36.54 14.76
N ARG A 56 12.79 -37.15 15.42
CA ARG A 56 13.60 -38.27 14.92
C ARG A 56 12.83 -39.58 14.95
#